data_AF-A0A0D0APN1-F1
#
_entry.id   AF-A0A0D0APN1-F1
#
_cell.length_a   1.000
_cell.length_b   1.000
_cell.length_c   1.000
_cell.angle_alpha   90.00
_cell.angle_beta   90.00
_cell.angle_gamma   90.00
#
_symmetry.space_group_name_H-M   'P 1'
#
loop_
_entity.id
_entity.type
_entity.pdbx_description
1 polymer ?
#
loop_
_entity_poly.entity_id
_entity_poly.type
_entity_poly.pdbx_seq_one_letter_code
_entity_poly.pdbx_strand_id
1 'polypeptide(L)' 'MLILFKAWTTPGDLRGTFESWAAAFEDFLIHCSADTIWIMKNMQILHECRDSRDDHFANRR' A
#
# COMPACT_ATOMS: atom_id res chain seq x y z
N MET A 1 -0.87 -1.25 -1.91
CA MET A 1 -0.76 -2.36 -0.95
C MET A 1 -1.78 -3.47 -1.16
N LEU A 2 -3.03 -3.19 -1.58
CA LEU A 2 -4.07 -4.21 -1.79
C LEU A 2 -3.64 -5.45 -2.59
N ILE A 3 -2.89 -5.27 -3.68
CA ILE A 3 -2.36 -6.36 -4.52
C ILE A 3 -1.59 -7.43 -3.72
N LEU A 4 -0.94 -7.05 -2.62
CA LEU A 4 -0.08 -7.95 -1.84
C LEU A 4 -0.82 -8.60 -0.66
N PHE A 5 -1.84 -7.92 -0.12
CA PHE A 5 -2.42 -8.26 1.18
C PHE A 5 -3.92 -8.62 1.14
N LYS A 6 -4.61 -8.29 0.05
CA LYS A 6 -5.99 -8.71 -0.19
C LYS A 6 -5.97 -9.92 -1.12
N ALA A 7 -6.78 -10.94 -0.88
CA ALA A 7 -6.90 -12.05 -1.83
C ALA A 7 -7.62 -11.56 -3.10
N TRP A 8 -7.08 -11.87 -4.28
CA TRP A 8 -7.67 -11.47 -5.55
C TRP A 8 -7.32 -12.44 -6.68
N THR A 9 -8.25 -12.59 -7.62
CA THR A 9 -8.03 -13.27 -8.92
C THR A 9 -8.28 -12.29 -10.07
N THR A 10 -9.19 -11.35 -9.87
CA THR A 10 -9.55 -10.30 -10.83
C THR A 10 -9.36 -8.92 -10.22
N PRO A 11 -9.23 -7.86 -11.03
CA PRO A 11 -9.16 -6.49 -10.52
C PRO A 11 -10.38 -6.07 -9.68
N GLY A 12 -11.55 -6.67 -9.93
CA GLY A 12 -12.79 -6.39 -9.19
C GLY A 12 -12.74 -6.88 -7.74
N ASP A 13 -11.90 -7.88 -7.43
CA ASP A 13 -11.71 -8.35 -6.06
C ASP A 13 -10.94 -7.31 -5.23
N LEU A 14 -10.06 -6.53 -5.88
CA LEU A 14 -9.29 -5.50 -5.22
C LEU A 14 -10.13 -4.27 -4.90
N ARG A 15 -10.94 -3.83 -5.86
CA ARG A 15 -11.74 -2.59 -5.79
C ARG A 15 -13.07 -2.78 -6.50
N GLY A 16 -14.17 -2.40 -5.84
CA GLY A 16 -15.50 -2.44 -6.42
C GLY A 16 -15.63 -1.54 -7.67
N THR A 17 -16.67 -1.79 -8.48
CA THR A 17 -16.86 -1.15 -9.80
C THR A 17 -16.91 0.38 -9.76
N PHE A 18 -17.49 0.95 -8.70
CA PHE A 18 -17.64 2.41 -8.51
C PHE A 18 -16.85 2.95 -7.32
N GLU A 19 -15.96 2.12 -6.78
CA GLU A 19 -15.19 2.44 -5.60
C GLU A 19 -13.87 3.12 -6.00
N SER A 20 -13.43 4.09 -5.19
CA SER A 20 -12.08 4.65 -5.36
C SER A 20 -11.03 3.71 -4.76
N TRP A 21 -9.79 3.78 -5.23
CA TRP A 21 -8.70 2.98 -4.64
C TRP A 21 -8.46 3.30 -3.16
N ALA A 22 -8.68 4.56 -2.76
CA ALA A 22 -8.56 4.98 -1.37
C ALA A 22 -9.66 4.34 -0.52
N ALA A 23 -10.92 4.40 -0.95
CA ALA A 23 -12.04 3.78 -0.25
C ALA A 23 -11.84 2.26 -0.10
N ALA A 24 -11.45 1.57 -1.18
CA ALA A 24 -11.17 0.12 -1.15
C ALA A 24 -10.06 -0.26 -0.18
N PHE A 25 -9.08 0.63 0.01
CA PHE A 25 -8.00 0.43 0.94
C PHE A 25 -8.44 0.66 2.39
N GLU A 26 -9.18 1.73 2.66
CA GLU A 26 -9.75 2.00 3.99
C GLU A 26 -10.70 0.86 4.43
N ASP A 27 -11.58 0.40 3.53
CA ASP A 27 -12.46 -0.74 3.77
C ASP A 27 -11.67 -2.02 4.08
N PHE A 28 -10.56 -2.25 3.36
CA PHE A 28 -9.68 -3.37 3.67
C PHE A 28 -9.05 -3.24 5.06
N LEU A 29 -8.63 -2.05 5.48
CA LEU A 29 -8.02 -1.82 6.79
C LEU A 29 -8.98 -2.15 7.96
N ILE A 30 -10.28 -1.94 7.80
CA ILE A 30 -11.29 -2.26 8.82
C ILE A 30 -11.30 -3.76 9.15
N HIS A 31 -11.06 -4.60 8.15
CA HIS A 31 -11.09 -6.06 8.29
C HIS A 31 -9.71 -6.70 8.45
N CYS A 32 -8.64 -5.89 8.41
CA CYS A 32 -7.27 -6.36 8.43
C CYS A 32 -6.77 -6.53 9.88
N SER A 33 -5.92 -7.53 10.12
CA SER A 33 -5.30 -7.70 11.43
C SER A 33 -4.31 -6.56 11.73
N ALA A 34 -4.15 -6.22 13.02
CA ALA A 34 -3.20 -5.19 13.45
C ALA A 34 -1.77 -5.48 13.00
N ASP A 35 -1.35 -6.76 12.99
CA ASP A 35 -0.03 -7.19 12.55
C ASP A 35 0.17 -6.95 11.05
N THR A 36 -0.82 -7.28 10.23
CA THR A 36 -0.77 -7.01 8.78
C THR A 36 -0.71 -5.52 8.49
N ILE A 37 -1.48 -4.71 9.23
CA ILE A 37 -1.42 -3.24 9.14
C ILE A 37 -0.04 -2.72 9.52
N TRP A 38 0.56 -3.27 10.58
CA TRP A 38 1.91 -2.91 11.01
C TRP A 38 2.95 -3.24 9.95
N ILE A 39 2.87 -4.41 9.32
CA ILE A 39 3.76 -4.79 8.20
C ILE A 39 3.60 -3.82 7.04
N MET A 40 2.37 -3.51 6.62
CA MET A 40 2.10 -2.57 5.52
C MET A 40 2.71 -1.19 5.78
N LYS A 41 2.56 -0.66 7.00
CA LYS A 41 3.14 0.63 7.41
C LYS A 41 4.66 0.60 7.33
N ASN A 42 5.31 -0.46 7.82
CA ASN A 42 6.76 -0.57 7.77
C ASN A 42 7.30 -0.71 6.34
N MET A 43 6.59 -1.43 5.47
CA MET A 43 6.95 -1.49 4.05
C MET A 43 6.92 -0.10 3.42
N GLN A 44 5.87 0.69 3.70
CA GLN A 44 5.75 2.06 3.18
C GLN A 44 6.90 2.95 3.66
N ILE A 45 7.18 2.96 4.97
CA ILE A 45 8.26 3.77 5.56
C ILE A 45 9.61 3.38 4.95
N LEU A 46 9.89 2.08 4.80
CA LEU A 46 11.14 1.60 4.20
C LEU A 46 11.32 2.15 2.77
N HIS A 47 10.27 2.13 1.97
CA HIS A 47 10.31 2.65 0.60
C HIS A 47 10.48 4.17 0.58
N GLU A 48 9.74 4.91 1.40
CA GLU A 48 9.86 6.37 1.51
C GLU A 48 11.29 6.78 1.92
N CYS A 49 11.88 6.11 2.90
CA CYS A 49 13.26 6.36 3.31
C CYS A 49 14.26 6.07 2.19
N ARG A 50 14.07 4.97 1.45
CA ARG A 50 14.95 4.61 0.33
C ARG A 50 14.85 5.63 -0.80
N ASP A 51 13.63 5.98 -1.18
CA ASP A 51 13.38 6.90 -2.29
C ASP A 51 13.89 8.31 -1.93
N SER A 52 13.67 8.78 -0.69
CA SER A 52 14.23 10.05 -0.19
C SER A 52 15.77 10.09 -0.24
N ARG A 53 16.42 8.98 0.12
CA ARG A 53 17.88 8.85 0.03
C ARG A 53 18.34 8.91 -1.43
N ASP A 54 17.69 8.17 -2.31
CA ASP A 54 18.08 8.08 -3.72
C ASP A 54 17.89 9.42 -4.44
N ASP A 55 16.79 10.12 -4.16
CA ASP A 55 16.53 11.50 -4.63
C ASP A 55 17.60 12.47 -4.12
N HIS A 56 17.99 12.37 -2.84
CA HIS A 56 19.07 13.20 -2.28
C HIS A 56 20.39 13.02 -3.05
N PHE A 57 20.74 11.79 -3.42
CA PHE A 57 21.97 11.54 -4.18
C PHE A 57 21.85 11.92 -5.66
N ALA A 58 20.69 11.72 -6.28
CA ALA A 58 20.44 12.10 -7.67
C ALA A 58 20.56 13.62 -7.86
N ASN A 59 19.99 14.41 -6.93
CA ASN A 59 20.01 15.87 -6.96
C ASN A 59 21.40 16.48 -6.67
N ARG A 60 22.41 15.67 -6.36
CA ARG A 60 23.80 16.11 -6.10
C ARG A 60 24.73 15.88 -7.28
N ARG A 61 24.26 15.25 -8.37
CA ARG A 61 24.99 15.09 -9.63
C ARG A 61 24.65 16.23 -10.59
#